data_AF-A0A1D8ATS6-F1
#
_entry.id   AF-A0A1D8ATS6-F1
#
_cell.length_a   1.000
_cell.length_b   1.000
_cell.length_c   1.000
_cell.angle_alpha   90.00
_cell.angle_beta   90.00
_cell.angle_gamma   90.00
#
_symmetry.space_group_name_H-M   'P 1'
#
loop_
_entity.id
_entity.type
_entity.pdbx_description
1 polymer ?
#
loop_
_entity_poly.entity_id
_entity_poly.type
_entity_poly.pdbx_seq_one_letter_code
_entity_poly.pdbx_strand_id
1 'polypeptide(L)'
;MQALPPVQGEVTFNRVRAIVGQHCVACHSPSPTFPGITVPQAGVLLHTPADLVQNAPRVYQQVVVTRLMPLGNTTHMTDEERAVIAAWVKAGAKME
;
A
#
# COMPACT_ATOMS: atom_id res chain seq x y z
N MET A 1 7.41 -11.41 -14.41
CA MET A 1 6.91 -10.95 -13.10
C MET A 1 7.84 -11.51 -12.04
N GLN A 2 8.47 -10.65 -11.25
CA GLN A 2 9.36 -11.09 -10.17
C GLN A 2 8.52 -11.71 -9.05
N ALA A 3 8.83 -12.96 -8.70
CA ALA A 3 8.18 -13.64 -7.59
C ALA A 3 8.50 -12.91 -6.27
N LEU A 4 7.49 -12.71 -5.43
CA LEU A 4 7.66 -12.15 -4.09
C LEU A 4 8.26 -13.21 -3.15
N PRO A 5 9.08 -12.80 -2.16
CA PRO A 5 9.59 -13.72 -1.15
C PRO A 5 8.45 -14.27 -0.26
N PRO A 6 8.69 -15.37 0.46
CA PRO A 6 7.78 -15.82 1.50
C PRO A 6 7.55 -14.72 2.54
N VAL A 7 6.30 -14.58 3.01
CA VAL A 7 5.99 -13.63 4.07
C VAL A 7 6.65 -14.08 5.37
N GLN A 8 7.45 -13.20 5.96
CA GLN A 8 8.05 -13.42 7.27
C GLN A 8 7.17 -12.81 8.35
N GLY A 9 6.82 -13.58 9.39
CA GLY A 9 5.96 -13.15 10.49
C GLY A 9 4.48 -13.03 10.12
N GLU A 10 3.66 -12.54 11.04
CA GLU A 10 2.21 -12.46 10.86
C GLU A 10 1.77 -11.37 9.87
N VAL A 11 0.71 -11.66 9.12
CA VAL A 11 0.02 -10.70 8.25
C VAL A 11 -1.15 -10.13 9.02
N THR A 12 -0.90 -9.06 9.76
CA THR A 12 -1.95 -8.33 10.50
C THR A 12 -2.33 -7.05 9.78
N PHE A 13 -3.57 -6.60 9.95
CA PHE A 13 -4.00 -5.33 9.39
C PHE A 13 -3.16 -4.14 9.89
N ASN A 14 -2.74 -4.16 11.16
CA ASN A 14 -1.85 -3.12 11.70
C ASN A 14 -0.49 -3.06 11.00
N ARG A 15 0.08 -4.23 10.62
CA ARG A 15 1.32 -4.28 9.84
C ARG A 15 1.12 -3.69 8.45
N VAL A 16 0.02 -4.02 7.78
CA VAL A 16 -0.33 -3.43 6.48
C VAL A 16 -0.49 -1.92 6.59
N ARG A 17 -1.19 -1.44 7.63
CA ARG A 17 -1.35 0.00 7.88
C ARG A 17 -0.03 0.71 8.11
N ALA A 18 0.92 0.10 8.82
CA ALA A 18 2.25 0.66 9.02
C ALA A 18 2.99 0.84 7.68
N ILE A 19 3.00 -0.20 6.85
CA ILE A 19 3.59 -0.18 5.50
C ILE A 19 2.92 0.92 4.64
N VAL A 20 1.58 0.96 4.60
CA VAL A 20 0.83 1.96 3.82
C VAL A 20 1.07 3.37 4.35
N GLY A 21 1.15 3.54 5.67
CA GLY A 21 1.47 4.81 6.32
C GLY A 21 2.81 5.38 5.85
N GLN A 22 3.83 4.52 5.78
CA GLN A 22 5.18 4.90 5.36
C GLN A 22 5.28 5.22 3.87
N HIS A 23 4.57 4.48 3.02
CA HIS A 23 4.80 4.52 1.57
C HIS A 23 3.72 5.23 0.75
N CYS A 24 2.51 5.42 1.29
CA CYS A 24 1.36 5.81 0.48
C CYS A 24 0.70 7.11 0.97
N VAL A 25 0.60 7.30 2.29
CA VAL A 25 -0.26 8.34 2.88
C VAL A 25 0.19 9.77 2.52
N ALA A 26 1.49 10.00 2.28
CA ALA A 26 1.99 11.32 1.86
C ALA A 26 1.38 11.83 0.55
N CYS A 27 0.96 10.92 -0.34
CA CYS A 27 0.35 11.24 -1.65
C CYS A 27 -1.14 10.87 -1.74
N HIS A 28 -1.62 9.97 -0.87
CA HIS A 28 -2.95 9.38 -0.89
C HIS A 28 -3.75 9.69 0.39
N SER A 29 -3.75 10.96 0.80
CA SER A 29 -4.53 11.47 1.92
C SER A 29 -5.38 12.67 1.47
N PRO A 30 -6.38 13.10 2.28
CA PRO A 30 -7.19 14.28 1.97
C PRO A 30 -6.37 15.57 1.91
N SER A 31 -5.25 15.60 2.64
CA SER A 31 -4.27 16.68 2.66
C SER A 31 -2.88 16.11 2.39
N PRO A 32 -2.53 15.86 1.10
CA PRO A 32 -1.21 15.32 0.75
C PRO A 32 -0.08 16.21 1.27
N THR A 33 1.01 15.59 1.67
CA THR A 33 2.21 16.26 2.21
C THR A 33 3.43 16.10 1.31
N PHE A 34 3.34 15.29 0.26
CA PHE A 34 4.42 15.10 -0.70
C PHE A 34 4.58 16.35 -1.59
N PRO A 35 5.79 16.93 -1.72
CA PRO A 35 6.01 18.13 -2.53
C PRO A 35 5.53 17.97 -3.98
N GLY A 36 4.78 18.97 -4.46
CA GLY A 36 4.22 18.96 -5.82
C GLY A 36 2.91 18.17 -5.97
N ILE A 37 2.42 17.53 -4.90
CA ILE A 37 1.10 16.87 -4.88
C ILE A 37 0.17 17.66 -3.97
N THR A 38 -0.88 18.24 -4.55
CA THR A 38 -1.87 19.06 -3.81
C THR A 38 -3.23 18.37 -3.67
N VAL A 39 -3.48 17.30 -4.42
CA VAL A 39 -4.70 16.48 -4.38
C VAL A 39 -4.34 15.00 -4.38
N PRO A 40 -5.14 14.12 -3.74
CA PRO A 40 -4.85 12.69 -3.71
C PRO A 40 -4.79 12.13 -5.13
N GLN A 41 -3.68 11.44 -5.42
CA GLN A 41 -3.43 10.90 -6.76
C GLN A 41 -4.55 9.93 -7.18
N ALA A 42 -5.12 10.17 -8.37
CA ALA A 42 -6.24 9.41 -8.93
C ALA A 42 -7.47 9.29 -8.00
N GLY A 43 -7.67 10.27 -7.10
CA GLY A 43 -8.75 10.28 -6.12
C GLY A 43 -8.66 9.16 -5.07
N VAL A 44 -7.51 8.51 -4.93
CA VAL A 44 -7.30 7.41 -3.99
C VAL A 44 -6.93 7.95 -2.62
N LEU A 45 -7.70 7.56 -1.62
CA LEU A 45 -7.39 7.76 -0.21
C LEU A 45 -6.96 6.42 0.40
N LEU A 46 -5.95 6.47 1.28
CA LEU A 46 -5.41 5.30 1.99
C LEU A 46 -5.13 5.58 3.47
N HIS A 47 -5.55 6.76 3.97
CA HIS A 47 -5.20 7.23 5.30
C HIS A 47 -6.05 6.61 6.43
N THR A 48 -7.31 6.25 6.15
CA THR A 48 -8.17 5.56 7.13
C THR A 48 -8.19 4.05 6.89
N PRO A 49 -8.53 3.26 7.92
CA PRO A 49 -8.77 1.84 7.74
C PRO A 49 -9.80 1.49 6.64
N ALA A 50 -10.91 2.22 6.61
CA ALA A 50 -11.98 2.02 5.63
C ALA A 50 -11.50 2.30 4.20
N ASP A 51 -10.82 3.43 4.00
CA ASP A 51 -10.29 3.80 2.67
C ASP A 51 -9.30 2.74 2.17
N LEU A 52 -8.40 2.26 3.03
CA LEU A 52 -7.41 1.25 2.68
C LEU A 52 -8.06 -0.07 2.25
N VAL A 53 -9.04 -0.57 3.02
CA VAL A 53 -9.76 -1.80 2.67
C VAL A 53 -10.53 -1.62 1.35
N GLN A 54 -11.25 -0.50 1.20
CA GLN A 54 -12.00 -0.21 -0.02
C GLN A 54 -11.08 -0.16 -1.26
N ASN A 55 -9.85 0.36 -1.11
CA ASN A 55 -8.88 0.48 -2.20
C ASN A 55 -7.90 -0.70 -2.29
N ALA A 56 -8.07 -1.76 -1.51
CA ALA A 56 -7.16 -2.91 -1.48
C ALA A 56 -6.87 -3.52 -2.88
N PRO A 57 -7.86 -3.67 -3.79
CA PRO A 57 -7.57 -4.14 -5.15
C PRO A 57 -6.67 -3.19 -5.95
N ARG A 58 -6.84 -1.86 -5.79
CA ARG A 58 -6.00 -0.85 -6.45
C ARG A 58 -4.60 -0.86 -5.87
N VAL A 59 -4.46 -0.97 -4.55
CA VAL A 59 -3.17 -1.13 -3.86
C VAL A 59 -2.45 -2.35 -4.41
N TYR A 60 -3.10 -3.51 -4.47
CA TYR A 60 -2.51 -4.73 -5.03
C TYR A 60 -2.06 -4.53 -6.48
N GLN A 61 -2.90 -3.95 -7.34
CA GLN A 61 -2.54 -3.72 -8.72
C GLN A 61 -1.30 -2.82 -8.86
N GLN A 62 -1.24 -1.71 -8.13
CA GLN A 62 -0.17 -0.72 -8.27
C GLN A 62 1.14 -1.11 -7.55
N VAL A 63 1.03 -1.80 -6.42
CA VAL A 63 2.16 -2.14 -5.56
C VAL A 63 2.70 -3.54 -5.87
N VAL A 64 1.85 -4.51 -6.14
CA VAL A 64 2.26 -5.91 -6.31
C VAL A 64 2.39 -6.28 -7.79
N VAL A 65 1.39 -5.93 -8.60
CA VAL A 65 1.34 -6.36 -10.00
C VAL A 65 2.22 -5.49 -10.90
N THR A 66 1.96 -4.18 -10.93
CA THR A 66 2.70 -3.25 -11.80
C THR A 66 3.99 -2.77 -11.15
N ARG A 67 4.08 -2.80 -9.82
CA ARG A 67 5.18 -2.24 -9.02
C ARG A 67 5.44 -0.75 -9.34
N LEU A 68 4.43 -0.05 -9.84
CA LEU A 68 4.53 1.37 -10.17
C LEU A 68 4.59 2.23 -8.91
N MET A 69 3.91 1.79 -7.85
CA MET A 69 3.89 2.47 -6.56
C MET A 69 4.81 1.78 -5.54
N PRO A 70 5.51 2.54 -4.69
CA PRO A 70 5.64 4.01 -4.70
C PRO A 70 6.33 4.50 -5.99
N LEU A 71 5.96 5.68 -6.49
CA LEU A 71 6.48 6.18 -7.76
C LEU A 71 8.01 6.27 -7.69
N GLY A 72 8.70 5.58 -8.61
CA GLY A 72 10.17 5.50 -8.62
C GLY A 72 10.77 4.81 -7.38
N ASN A 73 9.95 4.12 -6.58
CA ASN A 73 10.29 3.54 -5.29
C ASN A 73 11.01 4.51 -4.33
N THR A 74 10.61 5.79 -4.32
CA THR A 74 11.26 6.87 -3.56
C THR A 74 11.33 6.66 -2.04
N THR A 75 10.44 5.83 -1.50
CA THR A 75 10.40 5.46 -0.08
C THR A 75 11.09 4.13 0.22
N HIS A 76 11.79 3.54 -0.76
CA HIS A 76 12.52 2.28 -0.64
C HIS A 76 11.66 1.09 -0.16
N MET A 77 10.44 0.96 -0.68
CA MET A 77 9.57 -0.16 -0.34
C MET A 77 10.20 -1.49 -0.80
N THR A 78 10.23 -2.47 0.09
CA THR A 78 10.89 -3.77 -0.14
C THR A 78 9.94 -4.82 -0.71
N ASP A 79 10.52 -5.92 -1.21
CA ASP A 79 9.72 -7.04 -1.71
C ASP A 79 9.04 -7.82 -0.58
N GLU A 80 9.59 -7.81 0.64
CA GLU A 80 8.94 -8.36 1.84
C GLU A 80 7.68 -7.58 2.19
N GLU A 81 7.71 -6.25 2.13
CA GLU A 81 6.55 -5.40 2.38
C GLU A 81 5.46 -5.62 1.33
N ARG A 82 5.86 -5.75 0.05
CA ARG A 82 4.94 -6.13 -1.03
C ARG A 82 4.34 -7.52 -0.81
N ALA A 83 5.11 -8.48 -0.28
CA ALA A 83 4.62 -9.80 0.07
C ALA A 83 3.53 -9.74 1.15
N VAL A 84 3.70 -8.92 2.19
CA VAL A 84 2.70 -8.71 3.24
C VAL A 84 1.41 -8.15 2.65
N ILE A 85 1.49 -7.12 1.80
CA ILE A 85 0.31 -6.54 1.13
C ILE A 85 -0.36 -7.59 0.24
N ALA A 86 0.42 -8.33 -0.56
CA ALA A 86 -0.11 -9.35 -1.46
C ALA A 86 -0.88 -10.43 -0.68
N ALA A 87 -0.32 -10.90 0.44
CA ALA A 87 -0.97 -11.90 1.28
C ALA A 87 -2.25 -11.37 1.92
N TRP A 88 -2.23 -10.15 2.46
CA TRP A 88 -3.41 -9.52 3.07
C TRP A 88 -4.56 -9.35 2.06
N VAL A 89 -4.28 -8.85 0.85
CA VAL A 89 -5.32 -8.69 -0.18
C VAL A 89 -5.89 -10.05 -0.60
N LYS A 90 -5.03 -11.07 -0.80
CA LYS A 90 -5.46 -12.43 -1.14
C LYS A 90 -6.29 -13.09 -0.03
N ALA A 91 -6.08 -12.71 1.23
CA ALA A 91 -6.87 -13.16 2.38
C ALA A 91 -8.20 -12.40 2.56
N GLY A 92 -8.54 -11.50 1.63
CA GLY A 92 -9.82 -10.76 1.63
C GLY A 92 -9.74 -9.35 2.22
N ALA A 93 -8.53 -8.81 2.45
CA ALA A 93 -8.32 -7.43 2.87
C ALA A 93 -9.10 -7.02 4.13
N LYS A 94 -9.08 -7.86 5.17
CA LYS A 94 -9.83 -7.64 6.41
C LYS A 94 -9.16 -6.62 7.33
N MET A 95 -9.94 -5.99 8.20
CA MET A 95 -9.45 -5.03 9.22
C MET A 95 -8.98 -5.70 10.51
N GLU A 96 -9.19 -7.00 10.64
CA GLU A 96 -8.93 -7.84 11.81
C GLU A 96 -7.91 -8.93 11.51
#